data_AF-A0A949M4E4-F1
#
_entry.id   AF-A0A949M4E4-F1
#
_cell.length_a   1.000
_cell.length_b   1.000
_cell.length_c   1.000
_cell.angle_alpha   90.00
_cell.angle_beta   90.00
_cell.angle_gamma   90.00
#
_symmetry.space_group_name_H-M   'P 1'
#
loop_
_entity.id
_entity.type
_entity.pdbx_description
1 polymer ?
#
loop_
_entity_poly.entity_id
_entity_poly.type
_entity_poly.pdbx_seq_one_letter_code
_entity_poly.pdbx_strand_id
1 'polypeptide(L)' 'MAATTATAAARLPVRGPVRSGRRTKHLVKRLQPGEVALIDHADLDRVSAEDLIGAGAAAVLNCR' A
#
# COMPACT_ATOMS: atom_id res chain seq x y z
N MET A 1 -30.71 8.16 10.79
CA MET A 1 -30.04 6.93 10.31
C MET A 1 -28.55 7.21 10.27
N ALA A 2 -27.77 6.30 10.87
CA ALA A 2 -26.49 6.50 11.52
C ALA A 2 -25.44 7.34 10.76
N ALA A 3 -24.92 8.36 11.44
CA ALA A 3 -23.65 8.96 11.13
C ALA A 3 -22.57 7.87 11.30
N THR A 4 -21.88 7.51 10.22
CA THR A 4 -20.72 6.63 10.30
C THR A 4 -19.61 7.41 10.98
N THR A 5 -19.44 7.16 12.28
CA THR A 5 -18.37 7.71 13.09
C THR A 5 -17.04 7.23 12.52
N ALA A 6 -16.35 8.08 11.76
CA ALA A 6 -14.93 7.89 11.53
C ALA A 6 -14.25 8.09 12.89
N THR A 7 -13.96 7.00 13.60
CA THR A 7 -13.02 7.04 14.72
C THR A 7 -11.78 7.73 14.21
N ALA A 8 -11.47 8.90 14.75
CA ALA A 8 -10.20 9.57 14.54
C ALA A 8 -9.13 8.71 15.24
N ALA A 9 -8.83 7.55 14.64
CA ALA A 9 -7.69 6.74 14.99
C ALA A 9 -6.48 7.66 14.86
N ALA A 10 -5.71 7.77 15.94
CA ALA A 10 -4.50 8.57 15.97
C ALA A 10 -3.72 8.30 14.68
N ARG A 11 -3.59 9.33 13.82
CA ARG A 11 -2.81 9.26 12.60
C ARG A 11 -1.34 9.19 13.00
N LEU A 12 -0.91 8.00 13.38
CA LEU A 12 0.49 7.72 13.59
C LEU A 12 1.17 7.81 12.22
N PRO A 13 2.29 8.53 12.14
CA PRO A 13 3.03 8.64 10.90
C PRO A 13 3.55 7.26 10.51
N VAL A 14 3.10 6.75 9.36
CA VAL A 14 3.68 5.54 8.75
C VAL A 14 5.06 5.90 8.21
N ARG A 15 6.09 5.17 8.65
CA ARG A 15 7.48 5.36 8.26
C ARG A 15 8.04 4.03 7.79
N GLY A 16 8.82 4.09 6.71
CA GLY A 16 9.49 2.92 6.14
C GLY A 16 10.25 3.34 4.88
N PRO A 17 11.24 2.54 4.44
CA PRO A 17 11.90 2.82 3.19
C PRO A 17 10.90 2.63 2.05
N VAL A 18 10.94 3.54 1.08
CA VAL A 18 10.06 3.51 -0.09
C VAL A 18 10.70 2.64 -1.16
N ARG A 19 9.92 1.70 -1.69
CA ARG A 19 10.30 0.97 -2.91
C ARG A 19 9.35 1.31 -4.03
N SER A 20 9.93 1.82 -5.11
CA SER A 20 9.23 2.07 -6.36
C SER A 20 9.53 0.97 -7.37
N GLY A 21 8.50 0.53 -8.10
CA GLY A 21 8.68 -0.37 -9.23
C GLY A 21 7.72 0.02 -10.36
N ARG A 22 8.24 0.15 -11.59
CA ARG A 22 7.39 0.42 -12.79
C ARG A 22 6.33 -0.65 -13.05
N ARG A 23 6.46 -1.85 -12.47
CA ARG A 23 5.47 -2.93 -12.55
C ARG A 23 5.21 -3.48 -11.15
N THR A 24 3.96 -3.36 -10.68
CA THR A 24 3.50 -3.84 -9.36
C THR A 24 3.88 -5.31 -9.12
N LYS A 25 3.79 -6.16 -10.14
CA LYS A 25 4.17 -7.58 -10.08
C LYS A 25 5.66 -7.84 -9.78
N HIS A 26 6.55 -6.93 -10.15
CA HIS A 26 7.98 -7.03 -9.81
C HIS A 26 8.28 -6.35 -8.47
N LEU A 27 7.48 -5.34 -8.11
CA LEU A 27 7.62 -4.63 -6.84
C LEU A 27 7.30 -5.55 -5.66
N VAL A 28 6.16 -6.24 -5.69
CA VAL A 28 5.72 -7.15 -4.63
C VAL A 28 6.79 -8.18 -4.28
N LYS A 29 7.46 -8.77 -5.29
CA LYS A 29 8.51 -9.78 -5.09
C LYS A 29 9.76 -9.26 -4.37
N ARG A 30 9.98 -7.94 -4.37
CA ARG A 30 11.16 -7.29 -3.78
C ARG A 30 10.80 -6.48 -2.53
N LEU A 31 9.51 -6.27 -2.29
CA LEU A 31 9.02 -5.53 -1.15
C LEU A 31 9.29 -6.34 0.11
N GLN A 32 9.86 -5.68 1.11
CA GLN A 32 10.06 -6.27 2.42
C GLN A 32 8.94 -5.82 3.37
N PRO A 33 8.62 -6.64 4.40
CA PRO A 33 7.68 -6.23 5.42
C PRO A 33 8.10 -4.91 6.08
N GLY A 34 7.17 -3.96 6.20
CA GLY A 34 7.42 -2.63 6.78
C GLY A 34 7.84 -1.56 5.76
N GLU A 35 8.00 -1.91 4.48
CA GLU A 35 8.32 -0.94 3.43
C GLU A 35 7.06 -0.28 2.85
N VAL A 36 7.25 0.91 2.26
CA VAL A 36 6.19 1.64 1.58
C VAL A 36 6.26 1.36 0.09
N ALA A 37 5.20 0.78 -0.47
CA ALA A 37 5.11 0.47 -1.88
C ALA A 37 4.67 1.70 -2.67
N LEU A 38 5.52 2.19 -3.58
CA LEU A 38 5.18 3.23 -4.54
C LEU A 38 4.81 2.59 -5.88
N ILE A 39 3.56 2.75 -6.28
CA ILE A 39 3.01 2.20 -7.52
C ILE A 39 2.49 3.32 -8.42
N ASP A 40 2.53 3.06 -9.72
CA ASP A 40 1.82 3.84 -10.73
C ASP A 40 0.91 2.85 -11.47
N HIS A 41 -0.32 2.73 -10.99
CA HIS A 41 -1.25 1.73 -11.50
C HIS A 41 -2.67 2.26 -11.39
N ALA A 42 -3.33 2.52 -12.53
CA ALA A 42 -4.69 3.08 -12.55
C ALA A 42 -5.71 2.11 -11.97
N ASP A 43 -5.58 0.82 -12.30
CA ASP A 43 -6.62 -0.18 -12.05
C ASP A 43 -6.06 -1.29 -11.16
N LEU A 44 -5.79 -0.96 -9.89
CA LEU A 44 -5.29 -1.96 -8.93
C LEU A 44 -6.31 -3.08 -8.78
N ASP A 45 -5.98 -4.23 -9.35
CA ASP A 45 -6.76 -5.43 -9.22
C ASP A 45 -6.62 -6.03 -7.81
N ARG A 46 -7.62 -6.82 -7.44
CA ARG A 46 -7.68 -7.47 -6.13
C ARG A 46 -6.46 -8.37 -5.87
N VAL A 47 -6.00 -9.09 -6.88
CA VAL A 47 -4.86 -10.03 -6.76
C VAL A 47 -3.58 -9.27 -6.40
N SER A 48 -3.33 -8.15 -7.07
CA SER A 48 -2.19 -7.26 -6.82
C SER A 48 -2.28 -6.61 -5.44
N ALA A 49 -3.48 -6.30 -4.97
CA ALA A 49 -3.68 -5.79 -3.61
C ALA A 49 -3.38 -6.86 -2.55
N GLU A 50 -3.88 -8.09 -2.75
CA GLU A 50 -3.59 -9.24 -1.88
C GLU A 50 -2.09 -9.55 -1.84
N ASP A 51 -1.42 -9.47 -2.99
CA ASP A 51 0.02 -9.59 -3.13
C ASP A 51 0.79 -8.54 -2.30
N LEU A 52 0.39 -7.27 -2.35
CA LEU A 52 1.00 -6.18 -1.55
C LEU A 52 0.80 -6.39 -0.04
N ILE A 53 -0.37 -6.87 0.36
CA ILE A 53 -0.67 -7.22 1.75
C ILE A 53 0.21 -8.40 2.20
N GLY A 54 0.30 -9.44 1.37
CA GLY A 54 1.12 -10.63 1.63
C GLY A 54 2.61 -10.31 1.73
N ALA A 55 3.10 -9.31 0.99
CA ALA A 55 4.46 -8.81 1.10
C ALA A 55 4.72 -7.95 2.35
N GLY A 56 3.66 -7.57 3.09
CA GLY A 56 3.77 -6.79 4.32
C GLY A 56 3.99 -5.30 4.11
N ALA A 57 3.41 -4.72 3.04
CA ALA A 57 3.49 -3.28 2.79
C ALA A 57 2.96 -2.47 4.00
N ALA A 58 3.77 -1.56 4.53
CA ALA A 58 3.34 -0.64 5.60
C ALA A 58 2.35 0.42 5.08
N ALA A 59 2.55 0.86 3.83
CA ALA A 59 1.62 1.72 3.12
C ALA A 59 1.80 1.52 1.60
N VAL A 60 0.76 1.88 0.85
CA VAL A 60 0.77 1.88 -0.61
C VAL A 60 0.46 3.30 -1.08
N LEU A 61 1.31 3.85 -1.94
CA LEU A 61 1.15 5.17 -2.54
C LEU A 61 0.98 5.00 -4.05
N ASN A 62 -0.17 5.42 -4.57
CA ASN A 62 -0.42 5.47 -6.01
C ASN A 62 -0.10 6.88 -6.53
N CYS A 63 0.82 6.96 -7.50
CA CYS A 63 1.25 8.24 -8.08
C CYS A 63 0.47 8.68 -9.31
N ARG A 64 -0.64 8.00 -9.62
CA ARG A 64 -1.50 8.31 -10.76
C ARG A 64 -2.78 9.02 -10.34
#